data_AF-A0A498KQ89-F1
#
_entry.id   AF-A0A498KQ89-F1
#
_cell.length_a   1.000
_cell.length_b   1.000
_cell.length_c   1.000
_cell.angle_alpha   90.00
_cell.angle_beta   90.00
_cell.angle_gamma   90.00
#
_symmetry.space_group_name_H-M   'P 1'
#
loop_
_entity.id
_entity.type
_entity.pdbx_description
1 polymer ?
#
loop_
_entity_poly.entity_id
_entity_poly.type
_entity_poly.pdbx_seq_one_letter_code
_entity_poly.pdbx_strand_id
1 'polypeptide(L)'
;MGVAEIRMLHWMCGHTRNDKIRNEDIRGKVGVAEIKGKMRENRLRWFGHVQRRPTDALVRRCDYGTEVQSRRGRGRPRKTLEETLRKDLEYFDLTEDMTQNRAQ
;
A
#
# COMPACT_ATOMS: atom_id res chain seq x y z
N MET A 1 -10.76 3.50 -3.56
CA MET A 1 -10.62 2.38 -2.61
C MET A 1 -11.45 2.58 -1.34
N GLY A 2 -11.22 3.63 -0.54
CA GLY A 2 -11.97 3.82 0.72
C GLY A 2 -13.49 4.02 0.59
N VAL A 3 -13.98 4.55 -0.53
CA VAL A 3 -15.43 4.74 -0.74
C VAL A 3 -16.17 3.40 -0.88
N ALA A 4 -15.58 2.44 -1.61
CA ALA A 4 -16.18 1.12 -1.77
C ALA A 4 -16.16 0.34 -0.45
N GLU A 5 -15.04 0.37 0.27
CA GLU A 5 -14.89 -0.18 1.63
C GLU A 5 -16.00 0.34 2.56
N ILE A 6 -16.10 1.66 2.75
CA ILE A 6 -17.08 2.26 3.66
C ILE A 6 -18.51 1.94 3.25
N ARG A 7 -18.82 1.93 1.94
CA ARG A 7 -20.17 1.59 1.46
C ARG A 7 -20.56 0.15 1.82
N MET A 8 -19.63 -0.78 1.71
CA MET A 8 -19.87 -2.18 2.10
C MET A 8 -20.03 -2.31 3.62
N LEU A 9 -19.18 -1.63 4.41
CA LEU A 9 -19.27 -1.67 5.87
C LEU A 9 -20.58 -1.06 6.40
N HIS A 10 -21.04 0.04 5.79
CA HIS A 10 -22.36 0.61 6.08
C HIS A 10 -23.47 -0.39 5.80
N TRP A 11 -23.45 -1.02 4.62
CA TRP A 11 -24.45 -2.01 4.23
C TRP A 11 -24.48 -3.21 5.19
N MET A 12 -23.31 -3.74 5.55
CA MET A 12 -23.19 -4.84 6.53
C MET A 12 -23.76 -4.47 7.90
N CYS A 13 -23.61 -3.20 8.32
CA CYS A 13 -24.11 -2.72 9.61
C CYS A 13 -25.56 -2.20 9.55
N GLY A 14 -26.22 -2.25 8.38
CA GLY A 14 -27.56 -1.69 8.19
C GLY A 14 -27.63 -0.16 8.21
N HIS A 15 -26.49 0.52 8.03
CA HIS A 15 -26.40 1.97 8.05
C HIS A 15 -26.53 2.58 6.65
N THR A 16 -27.18 3.73 6.58
CA THR A 16 -27.33 4.51 5.36
C THR A 16 -26.52 5.80 5.45
N ARG A 17 -26.46 6.56 4.34
CA ARG A 17 -25.81 7.87 4.34
C ARG A 17 -26.54 8.90 5.22
N ASN A 18 -27.82 8.68 5.51
CA ASN A 18 -28.63 9.59 6.33
C ASN A 18 -28.29 9.52 7.82
N ASP A 19 -27.68 8.42 8.28
CA ASP A 19 -27.30 8.24 9.68
C ASP A 19 -26.14 9.16 10.09
N LYS A 20 -25.41 9.71 9.10
CA LYS A 20 -24.29 10.65 9.30
C LYS A 20 -23.23 10.15 10.29
N ILE A 21 -23.11 8.84 10.45
CA ILE A 21 -22.10 8.18 11.28
C ILE A 21 -20.73 8.36 10.62
N ARG A 22 -19.70 8.61 11.43
CA ARG A 22 -18.34 8.78 10.90
C ARG A 22 -17.78 7.43 10.44
N ASN A 23 -16.92 7.49 9.43
CA ASN A 23 -16.30 6.30 8.86
C ASN A 23 -15.44 5.55 9.90
N GLU A 24 -14.82 6.29 10.80
CA GLU A 24 -14.01 5.78 11.90
C GLU A 24 -14.86 4.94 12.87
N ASP A 25 -16.06 5.41 13.20
CA ASP A 25 -16.98 4.71 14.11
C ASP A 25 -17.47 3.39 13.50
N ILE A 26 -17.78 3.39 12.20
CA ILE A 26 -18.18 2.18 11.46
C ILE A 26 -17.06 1.16 11.46
N ARG A 27 -15.83 1.60 11.16
CA ARG A 27 -14.66 0.72 11.17
C ARG A 27 -14.38 0.17 12.56
N GLY A 28 -14.52 1.00 13.60
CA GLY A 28 -14.38 0.60 15.00
C GLY A 28 -15.43 -0.45 15.40
N LYS A 29 -16.69 -0.27 14.98
CA LYS A 29 -17.78 -1.22 15.23
C LYS A 29 -17.54 -2.59 14.59
N VAL A 30 -17.00 -2.62 13.38
CA VAL A 30 -16.68 -3.88 12.67
C VAL A 30 -15.32 -4.46 13.08
N GLY A 31 -14.44 -3.66 13.70
CA GLY A 31 -13.10 -4.08 14.09
C GLY A 31 -12.11 -4.15 12.92
N VAL A 32 -12.29 -3.33 11.88
CA VAL A 32 -11.43 -3.32 10.68
C VAL A 32 -10.56 -2.07 10.60
N ALA A 33 -9.30 -2.26 10.24
CA ALA A 33 -8.38 -1.15 9.94
C ALA A 33 -8.69 -0.52 8.57
N GLU A 34 -8.24 0.72 8.34
CA GLU A 34 -8.39 1.37 7.04
C GLU A 34 -7.74 0.55 5.92
N ILE A 35 -8.50 0.28 4.85
CA ILE A 35 -8.01 -0.51 3.71
C ILE A 35 -6.72 0.07 3.11
N LYS A 36 -6.58 1.40 3.08
CA LYS A 36 -5.36 2.04 2.57
C LYS A 36 -4.15 1.71 3.42
N GLY A 37 -4.31 1.64 4.75
CA GLY A 37 -3.24 1.23 5.67
C GLY A 37 -2.81 -0.21 5.38
N LYS A 38 -3.77 -1.13 5.25
CA LYS A 38 -3.49 -2.53 4.91
C LYS A 38 -2.83 -2.72 3.55
N MET A 39 -3.23 -1.92 2.56
CA MET A 39 -2.58 -1.93 1.25
C MET A 39 -1.12 -1.47 1.32
N ARG A 40 -0.80 -0.46 2.14
CA ARG A 40 0.60 -0.02 2.36
C ARG A 40 1.41 -1.10 3.06
N GLU A 41 0.88 -1.67 4.13
CA GLU A 41 1.50 -2.77 4.88
C GLU A 41 1.84 -3.95 3.97
N ASN A 42 0.90 -4.37 3.11
CA ASN A 42 1.12 -5.46 2.17
C ASN A 42 2.18 -5.12 1.10
N ARG A 43 2.20 -3.88 0.58
CA ARG A 43 3.24 -3.43 -0.36
C ARG A 43 4.62 -3.46 0.29
N LEU A 44 4.75 -2.98 1.52
CA LEU A 44 6.03 -2.98 2.24
C LEU A 44 6.49 -4.40 2.63
N ARG A 45 5.55 -5.30 2.97
CA ARG A 45 5.86 -6.72 3.18
C ARG A 45 6.39 -7.38 1.90
N TRP A 46 5.74 -7.14 0.77
CA TRP A 46 6.20 -7.62 -0.54
C TRP A 46 7.59 -7.04 -0.86
N PHE A 47 7.75 -5.74 -0.68
CA PHE A 47 9.03 -5.06 -0.89
C PHE A 47 10.17 -5.68 -0.08
N GLY A 48 9.97 -5.87 1.22
CA GLY A 48 10.95 -6.55 2.06
C GLY A 48 11.17 -8.01 1.65
N HIS A 49 10.16 -8.71 1.16
CA HIS A 49 10.34 -10.06 0.59
C HIS A 49 11.28 -10.01 -0.62
N VAL A 50 11.05 -9.10 -1.57
CA VAL A 50 11.86 -8.96 -2.78
C VAL A 50 13.29 -8.54 -2.46
N GLN A 51 13.50 -7.56 -1.57
CA GLN A 51 14.84 -7.08 -1.18
C GLN A 51 15.70 -8.14 -0.51
N ARG A 52 15.10 -9.17 0.12
CA ARG A 52 15.83 -10.29 0.73
C ARG A 52 16.18 -11.41 -0.24
N ARG A 53 15.64 -11.41 -1.46
CA ARG A 53 16.00 -12.39 -2.49
C ARG A 53 17.35 -12.01 -3.10
N PRO A 54 18.16 -12.98 -3.54
CA PRO A 54 19.42 -12.66 -4.18
C PRO A 54 19.18 -11.89 -5.49
N THR A 55 20.15 -11.07 -5.90
CA THR A 55 20.00 -10.12 -7.03
C THR A 55 19.72 -10.82 -8.36
N ASP A 56 20.13 -12.08 -8.50
CA ASP A 56 19.87 -12.93 -9.66
C ASP A 56 18.43 -13.46 -9.73
N ALA A 57 17.69 -13.44 -8.61
CA ALA A 57 16.31 -13.90 -8.57
C ALA A 57 15.44 -13.10 -9.55
N LEU A 58 14.68 -13.83 -10.38
CA LEU A 58 13.85 -13.26 -11.45
C LEU A 58 12.98 -12.08 -10.98
N VAL A 59 12.31 -12.23 -9.83
CA VAL A 59 11.44 -11.18 -9.27
C VAL A 59 12.22 -9.89 -8.99
N ARG A 60 13.41 -9.99 -8.38
CA ARG A 60 14.23 -8.82 -8.05
C ARG A 60 14.82 -8.18 -9.32
N ARG A 61 15.21 -9.00 -10.31
CA ARG A 61 15.69 -8.51 -11.61
C ARG A 61 14.61 -7.81 -12.42
N CYS A 62 13.39 -8.32 -12.43
CA CYS A 62 12.29 -7.70 -13.15
C CYS A 62 11.86 -6.38 -12.51
N ASP A 63 11.77 -6.33 -11.18
CA ASP A 63 11.29 -5.15 -10.46
C ASP A 63 12.33 -4.01 -10.43
N TYR A 64 13.63 -4.32 -10.31
CA TYR A 64 14.70 -3.31 -10.14
C TYR A 64 15.81 -3.35 -11.18
N GLY A 65 15.90 -4.41 -11.98
CA GLY A 65 17.02 -4.61 -12.92
C GLY A 65 16.80 -4.02 -14.31
N THR A 66 15.64 -3.40 -14.59
CA THR A 66 15.34 -2.82 -15.90
C THR A 66 14.70 -1.44 -15.75
N GLU A 67 15.46 -0.38 -16.05
CA GLU A 67 14.88 0.94 -16.26
C GLU A 67 14.12 0.95 -17.59
N VAL A 68 12.79 0.95 -17.51
CA VAL A 68 11.97 1.09 -18.72
C VAL A 68 12.02 2.55 -19.17
N GLN A 69 12.92 2.83 -20.11
CA GLN A 69 12.99 4.09 -20.86
C GLN A 69 11.73 4.26 -21.72
N SER A 70 10.62 4.62 -21.08
CA SER A 70 9.34 4.85 -21.74
C SER A 70 9.20 6.32 -22.12
N ARG A 71 8.70 6.59 -23.33
CA ARG A 71 8.38 7.96 -23.75
C ARG A 71 7.27 8.53 -22.87
N ARG A 72 7.54 9.67 -22.25
CA ARG A 72 6.58 10.37 -21.39
C ARG A 72 5.38 10.86 -22.21
N GLY A 73 4.19 10.36 -21.87
CA GLY A 73 2.93 10.85 -22.45
C GLY A 73 2.52 12.24 -21.93
N ARG A 74 1.52 12.85 -22.57
CA ARG A 74 0.91 14.12 -22.14
C ARG A 74 0.07 13.92 -20.87
N GLY A 75 0.18 14.84 -19.91
CA GLY A 75 -0.60 14.82 -18.66
C GLY A 75 0.24 14.50 -17.41
N ARG A 76 -0.45 14.08 -16.32
CA ARG A 76 0.21 13.73 -15.05
C ARG A 76 1.07 12.48 -15.25
N PRO A 77 2.34 12.48 -14.79
CA PRO A 77 3.17 11.28 -14.79
C PRO A 77 2.47 10.09 -14.12
N ARG A 78 2.67 8.89 -14.68
CA ARG A 78 2.23 7.66 -14.01
C ARG A 78 3.04 7.51 -12.72
N LYS A 79 2.37 7.13 -11.63
CA LYS A 79 3.06 6.78 -10.39
C LYS A 79 3.91 5.55 -10.65
N THR A 80 5.20 5.63 -10.34
CA THR A 80 6.08 4.45 -10.38
C THR A 80 5.94 3.64 -9.10
N LEU A 81 6.37 2.38 -9.15
CA LEU A 81 6.45 1.53 -7.96
C LEU A 81 7.40 2.16 -6.93
N GLU A 82 8.57 2.60 -7.36
CA GLU A 82 9.59 3.26 -6.53
C GLU A 82 9.04 4.51 -5.82
N GLU A 83 8.37 5.41 -6.55
CA GLU A 83 7.74 6.59 -5.95
C GLU A 83 6.67 6.23 -4.91
N THR A 84 5.96 5.12 -5.11
CA THR A 84 4.94 4.62 -4.19
C THR A 84 5.58 4.04 -2.94
N LEU A 85 6.62 3.22 -3.10
CA LEU A 85 7.38 2.62 -2.00
C LEU A 85 8.06 3.70 -1.16
N ARG A 86 8.69 4.69 -1.78
CA ARG A 86 9.32 5.82 -1.07
C ARG A 86 8.34 6.55 -0.16
N LYS A 87 7.12 6.83 -0.65
CA LYS A 87 6.07 7.48 0.14
C LYS A 87 5.53 6.59 1.26
N ASP A 88 5.44 5.29 1.03
CA ASP A 88 4.99 4.35 2.04
C ASP A 88 6.04 4.19 3.15
N LEU A 89 7.33 4.14 2.80
CA LEU A 89 8.44 4.13 3.76
C LEU A 89 8.46 5.42 4.60
N GLU A 90 8.36 6.58 3.95
CA GLU A 90 8.27 7.89 4.60
C GLU A 90 7.07 7.98 5.54
N TYR A 91 5.93 7.40 5.16
CA TYR A 91 4.73 7.40 6.01
C TYR A 91 4.88 6.60 7.30
N PHE A 92 5.76 5.59 7.32
CA PHE A 92 6.01 4.75 8.50
C PHE A 92 7.35 5.04 9.17
N ASP A 93 8.07 6.09 8.75
CA ASP A 93 9.43 6.42 9.20
C ASP A 93 10.40 5.23 9.11
N LEU A 94 10.27 4.44 8.03
CA LEU A 94 11.09 3.25 7.77
C LEU A 94 12.21 3.55 6.78
N THR A 95 13.35 2.91 6.97
CA THR A 95 14.47 2.96 6.03
C THR A 95 14.63 1.63 5.29
N GLU A 96 15.25 1.69 4.12
CA GLU A 96 15.37 0.53 3.21
C GLU A 96 16.25 -0.59 3.80
N ASP A 97 17.26 -0.22 4.58
CA ASP A 97 18.18 -1.13 5.28
C ASP A 97 17.49 -1.97 6.37
N MET A 98 16.39 -1.47 6.94
CA MET A 98 15.56 -2.23 7.90
C MET A 98 14.97 -3.49 7.28
N THR A 99 14.94 -3.61 5.95
CA THR A 99 14.49 -4.84 5.30
C THR A 99 15.40 -6.04 5.62
N GLN A 100 16.68 -5.84 5.88
CA GLN A 100 17.61 -6.96 6.12
C GLN A 100 17.70 -7.37 7.59
N ASN A 101 17.29 -6.48 8.51
CA ASN A 101 17.37 -6.75 9.94
C ASN A 101 16.18 -7.63 10.40
N ARG A 102 16.49 -8.80 10.98
CA ARG A 102 15.51 -9.71 11.61
C ARG A 102 15.56 -9.70 13.14
N ALA A 103 16.44 -8.89 13.74
CA ALA A 103 16.59 -8.87 15.19
C ALA A 103 15.29 -8.40 15.85
N GLN A 104 14.66 -9.34 16.57
CA GLN A 104 13.74 -9.09 17.67
C GLN A 104 14.52 -9.17 18.98
#